data_AF-A0A522QJC8-F1
#
_entry.id   AF-A0A522QJC8-F1
#
_cell.length_a   1.000
_cell.length_b   1.000
_cell.length_c   1.000
_cell.angle_alpha   90.00
_cell.angle_beta   90.00
_cell.angle_gamma   90.00
#
_symmetry.space_group_name_H-M   'P 1'
#
loop_
_entity.id
_entity.type
_entity.pdbx_description
1 polymer ?
#
loop_
_entity_poly.entity_id
_entity_poly.type
_entity_poly.pdbx_seq_one_letter_code
_entity_poly.pdbx_strand_id
1 'polypeptide(L)'
;MHVTRLLTVPVLAVSLASGCSGARAGPQQTQSARSAQSAPSAAARPAGVRAASVDVAALMAAHPFYETLRQYDREIAALRATETIPGLTNNAAAFDHDTAALRNDLTGAAAHMRSLAALQANDNERREDDAVTALLAATDDSAANGQTIGAQVQQDYRSQYAALRGNAETDMARYRDAVLTQERSALAAFAHTILNGTQRAYNARSQQFAEKEAALDMDVVRQQAAERLSLRLRLQNLALTRSERANILGELKALNDSEGDAVAVQHRQDAAALAQFRNRLRTRARTAYKNTSKELQARSAANLAARARVFRVQVAAASGPPQNIVGSPAAMSSMHAQVEEFHRADSGHFRSGALAMSSAFGSARDDLLARFTRLHDEDAAVRRDAHSQIAALKRDREALRGEIAAAIMRDARRAARAHGLSAVYPSNTAPRGSLDLTSAVRADFAAFTR
;
A
#
# COMPACT_ATOMS: atom_id res chain seq x y z
N MET A 1 21.96 14.19 -42.48
CA MET A 1 20.56 14.16 -42.96
C MET A 1 19.78 13.17 -42.09
N HIS A 2 19.21 13.67 -41.00
CA HIS A 2 18.41 12.86 -40.07
C HIS A 2 16.93 13.10 -40.34
N VAL A 3 16.23 12.02 -40.69
CA VAL A 3 14.78 12.02 -40.85
C VAL A 3 14.18 11.46 -39.57
N THR A 4 13.65 12.36 -38.75
CA THR A 4 12.88 12.08 -37.54
C THR A 4 11.46 11.70 -37.95
N ARG A 5 11.03 10.46 -37.68
CA ARG A 5 9.61 10.06 -37.79
C ARG A 5 8.95 10.16 -36.41
N LEU A 6 8.11 11.18 -36.26
CA LEU A 6 7.12 11.31 -35.19
C LEU A 6 5.93 10.39 -35.48
N LEU A 7 5.60 9.51 -34.53
CA LEU A 7 4.35 8.75 -34.50
C LEU A 7 3.47 9.33 -33.40
N THR A 8 2.50 10.13 -33.83
CA THR A 8 1.42 10.70 -33.02
C THR A 8 0.34 9.64 -32.82
N VAL A 9 0.00 9.32 -31.57
CA VAL A 9 -1.19 8.50 -31.24
C VAL A 9 -2.24 9.44 -30.64
N PRO A 10 -3.47 9.49 -31.16
CA PRO A 10 -4.53 10.31 -30.59
C PRO A 10 -5.12 9.64 -29.34
N VAL A 11 -5.11 10.37 -28.21
CA VAL A 11 -5.86 10.01 -27.01
C VAL A 11 -7.29 10.52 -27.20
N LEU A 12 -8.23 9.58 -27.37
CA LEU A 12 -9.66 9.84 -27.37
C LEU A 12 -10.11 10.18 -25.94
N ALA A 13 -10.45 11.44 -25.71
CA ALA A 13 -11.10 11.90 -24.49
C ALA A 13 -12.58 11.47 -24.50
N VAL A 14 -12.94 10.51 -23.66
CA VAL A 14 -14.34 10.20 -23.37
C VAL A 14 -14.82 11.17 -22.30
N SER A 15 -15.58 12.17 -22.73
CA SER A 15 -16.29 13.12 -21.88
C SER A 15 -17.59 12.47 -21.40
N LEU A 16 -17.65 12.05 -20.14
CA LEU A 16 -18.89 11.61 -19.50
C LEU A 16 -19.55 12.82 -18.84
N ALA A 17 -20.63 13.27 -19.47
CA ALA A 17 -21.48 14.34 -18.99
C ALA A 17 -22.17 13.95 -17.68
N SER A 18 -22.00 14.81 -16.67
CA SER A 18 -22.78 14.82 -15.43
C SER A 18 -24.24 15.16 -15.74
N GLY A 19 -25.09 14.15 -15.73
CA GLY A 19 -26.55 14.31 -15.69
C GLY A 19 -27.03 14.48 -14.26
N CYS A 20 -27.18 15.73 -13.82
CA CYS A 20 -28.01 16.07 -12.67
C CYS A 20 -29.48 15.80 -13.02
N SER A 21 -30.12 14.88 -12.31
CA SER A 21 -31.58 14.80 -12.25
C SER A 21 -31.99 14.38 -10.85
N GLY A 22 -32.31 15.39 -10.05
CA GLY A 22 -33.04 15.22 -8.81
C GLY A 22 -34.51 14.97 -9.13
N ALA A 23 -35.05 13.89 -8.57
CA ALA A 23 -36.48 13.72 -8.39
C ALA A 23 -36.72 13.17 -6.98
N ARG A 24 -37.26 14.05 -6.16
CA ARG A 24 -37.68 13.88 -4.78
C ARG A 24 -39.05 13.20 -4.79
N ALA A 25 -39.16 11.99 -4.24
CA ALA A 25 -40.43 11.33 -3.95
C ALA A 25 -40.33 10.67 -2.57
N GLY A 26 -41.22 11.05 -1.67
CA GLY A 26 -41.12 10.84 -0.22
C GLY A 26 -41.39 9.42 0.26
N PRO A 27 -41.08 9.11 1.53
CA PRO A 27 -41.53 7.89 2.16
C PRO A 27 -42.98 8.08 2.63
N GLN A 28 -43.93 7.48 1.90
CA GLN A 28 -45.25 7.21 2.46
C GLN A 28 -45.11 6.13 3.53
N GLN A 29 -45.40 6.52 4.77
CA GLN A 29 -45.86 5.63 5.82
C GLN A 29 -47.12 4.91 5.34
N THR A 30 -47.00 3.65 4.94
CA THR A 30 -48.14 2.74 4.90
C THR A 30 -48.19 1.93 6.18
N GLN A 31 -49.27 2.20 6.89
CA GLN A 31 -49.75 1.59 8.10
C GLN A 31 -49.76 0.05 8.01
N SER A 32 -49.10 -0.54 9.00
CA SER A 32 -49.51 -1.73 9.77
C SER A 32 -50.93 -2.24 9.49
N ALA A 33 -51.10 -3.08 8.46
CA ALA A 33 -52.21 -4.03 8.40
C ALA A 33 -51.74 -5.33 9.08
N ARG A 34 -52.12 -5.50 10.35
CA ARG A 34 -52.13 -6.80 11.04
C ARG A 34 -53.12 -7.70 10.30
N SER A 35 -52.63 -8.49 9.35
CA SER A 35 -53.34 -9.67 8.87
C SER A 35 -53.22 -10.73 9.94
N ALA A 36 -54.31 -10.95 10.67
CA ALA A 36 -54.44 -12.05 11.62
C ALA A 36 -54.04 -13.36 10.93
N GLN A 37 -52.98 -13.96 11.46
CA GLN A 37 -52.48 -15.25 11.08
C GLN A 37 -53.51 -16.28 11.55
N SER A 38 -54.48 -16.56 10.68
CA SER A 38 -55.41 -17.66 10.87
C SER A 38 -54.60 -18.94 10.97
N ALA A 39 -54.55 -19.50 12.17
CA ALA A 39 -53.98 -20.83 12.40
C ALA A 39 -54.67 -21.82 11.43
N PRO A 40 -53.90 -22.63 10.68
CA PRO A 40 -54.51 -23.70 9.91
C PRO A 40 -55.16 -24.66 10.89
N SER A 41 -56.49 -24.66 10.86
CA SER A 41 -57.33 -25.67 11.51
C SER A 41 -56.77 -27.05 11.17
N ALA A 42 -56.54 -27.86 12.21
CA ALA A 42 -56.09 -29.23 12.12
C ALA A 42 -57.17 -30.07 11.43
N ALA A 43 -57.24 -29.98 10.11
CA ALA A 43 -58.05 -30.85 9.29
C ALA A 43 -57.56 -32.28 9.51
N ALA A 44 -58.48 -33.15 9.91
CA ALA A 44 -58.27 -34.56 10.11
C ALA A 44 -57.47 -35.14 8.93
N ARG A 45 -56.25 -35.61 9.23
CA ARG A 45 -55.37 -36.28 8.26
C ARG A 45 -56.13 -37.47 7.67
N PRO A 46 -56.24 -37.59 6.33
CA PRO A 46 -56.73 -38.82 5.74
C PRO A 46 -55.84 -39.96 6.20
N ALA A 47 -56.42 -40.90 6.94
CA ALA A 47 -55.76 -42.12 7.37
C ALA A 47 -55.34 -42.91 6.12
N GLY A 48 -54.03 -42.99 5.85
CA GLY A 48 -53.51 -43.87 4.80
C GLY A 48 -52.43 -43.29 3.88
N VAL A 49 -52.10 -41.99 3.93
CA VAL A 49 -51.01 -41.45 3.09
C VAL A 49 -49.66 -41.91 3.65
N ARG A 50 -49.10 -42.97 3.08
CA ARG A 50 -47.75 -43.45 3.40
C ARG A 50 -46.72 -42.45 2.86
N ALA A 51 -46.11 -41.70 3.76
CA ALA A 51 -45.08 -40.70 3.45
C ALA A 51 -43.67 -41.23 3.73
N ALA A 52 -42.70 -40.70 2.99
CA ALA A 52 -41.28 -40.92 3.20
C ALA A 52 -40.60 -39.65 3.75
N SER A 53 -39.54 -39.85 4.51
CA SER A 53 -38.63 -38.80 4.96
C SER A 53 -37.25 -39.00 4.34
N VAL A 54 -36.50 -37.90 4.16
CA VAL A 54 -35.11 -37.97 3.73
C VAL A 54 -34.27 -36.90 4.43
N ASP A 55 -33.10 -37.29 4.94
CA ASP A 55 -32.12 -36.34 5.48
C ASP A 55 -31.28 -35.74 4.35
N VAL A 56 -31.74 -34.60 3.83
CA VAL A 56 -31.07 -33.87 2.75
C VAL A 56 -29.68 -33.41 3.17
N ALA A 57 -29.45 -33.07 4.44
CA ALA A 57 -28.14 -32.61 4.90
C ALA A 57 -27.12 -33.75 4.89
N ALA A 58 -27.51 -34.92 5.41
CA ALA A 58 -26.66 -36.11 5.39
C ALA A 58 -26.38 -36.62 3.97
N LEU A 59 -27.35 -36.49 3.06
CA LEU A 59 -27.18 -36.85 1.64
C LEU A 59 -26.33 -35.85 0.87
N MET A 60 -26.40 -34.56 1.21
CA MET A 60 -25.59 -33.53 0.59
C MET A 60 -24.10 -33.75 0.83
N ALA A 61 -23.72 -34.13 2.06
CA ALA A 61 -22.33 -34.47 2.39
C ALA A 61 -21.81 -35.73 1.68
N ALA A 62 -22.71 -36.65 1.31
CA ALA A 62 -22.38 -37.86 0.56
C ALA A 62 -22.50 -37.67 -0.97
N HIS A 63 -22.91 -36.50 -1.44
CA HIS A 63 -23.16 -36.26 -2.86
C HIS A 63 -21.82 -36.11 -3.62
N PRO A 64 -21.69 -36.65 -4.84
CA PRO A 64 -20.44 -36.56 -5.62
C PRO A 64 -19.91 -35.13 -5.85
N PHE A 65 -20.81 -34.14 -5.95
CA PHE A 65 -20.45 -32.72 -6.11
C PHE A 65 -20.19 -31.97 -4.79
N TYR A 66 -20.19 -32.65 -3.64
CA TYR A 66 -19.95 -32.00 -2.35
C TYR A 66 -18.53 -31.41 -2.25
N GLU A 67 -17.54 -32.04 -2.88
CA GLU A 67 -16.17 -31.51 -2.90
C GLU A 67 -16.06 -30.17 -3.64
N THR A 68 -16.88 -29.94 -4.67
CA THR A 68 -16.95 -28.63 -5.35
C THR A 68 -17.53 -27.56 -4.43
N LEU A 69 -18.53 -27.88 -3.59
CA LEU A 69 -19.02 -26.95 -2.56
C LEU A 69 -17.91 -26.61 -1.54
N ARG A 70 -17.14 -27.62 -1.10
CA ARG A 70 -16.00 -27.41 -0.20
C ARG A 70 -14.89 -26.58 -0.85
N GLN A 71 -14.69 -26.71 -2.16
CA GLN A 71 -13.78 -25.86 -2.90
C GLN A 71 -14.21 -24.39 -2.86
N TYR A 72 -15.48 -24.09 -3.16
CA TYR A 72 -16.00 -22.72 -3.01
C TYR A 72 -15.82 -22.17 -1.59
N ASP A 73 -16.07 -23.00 -0.56
CA ASP A 73 -15.85 -22.59 0.84
C ASP A 73 -14.37 -22.25 1.12
N ARG A 74 -13.42 -23.02 0.55
CA ARG A 74 -11.98 -22.74 0.66
C ARG A 74 -11.59 -21.46 -0.07
N GLU A 75 -12.09 -21.24 -1.28
CA GLU A 75 -11.83 -20.03 -2.07
C GLU A 75 -12.38 -18.77 -1.39
N ILE A 76 -13.62 -18.84 -0.88
CA ILE A 76 -14.21 -17.75 -0.08
C ILE A 76 -13.38 -17.48 1.18
N ALA A 77 -12.92 -18.52 1.87
CA ALA A 77 -12.07 -18.36 3.05
C ALA A 77 -10.71 -17.76 2.71
N ALA A 78 -10.10 -18.16 1.60
CA ALA A 78 -8.83 -17.60 1.11
C ALA A 78 -8.96 -16.12 0.76
N LEU A 79 -10.00 -15.73 0.02
CA LEU A 79 -10.25 -14.31 -0.30
C LEU A 79 -10.53 -13.49 0.97
N ARG A 80 -11.29 -14.02 1.93
CA ARG A 80 -11.49 -13.35 3.23
C ARG A 80 -10.20 -13.21 4.04
N ALA A 81 -9.29 -14.16 3.95
CA ALA A 81 -7.97 -14.04 4.58
C ALA A 81 -7.15 -12.90 3.95
N THR A 82 -7.34 -12.60 2.65
CA THR A 82 -6.73 -11.42 2.02
C THR A 82 -7.37 -10.11 2.43
N GLU A 83 -8.67 -10.09 2.77
CA GLU A 83 -9.33 -8.92 3.38
C GLU A 83 -8.78 -8.66 4.78
N THR A 84 -8.42 -9.72 5.51
CA THR A 84 -8.00 -9.67 6.91
C THR A 84 -6.50 -9.80 7.10
N ILE A 85 -5.72 -8.89 6.49
CA ILE A 85 -4.30 -8.76 6.88
C ILE A 85 -4.25 -8.12 8.27
N PRO A 86 -3.78 -8.83 9.32
CA PRO A 86 -3.68 -8.27 10.67
C PRO A 86 -2.85 -6.97 10.63
N GLY A 87 -3.45 -5.86 11.07
CA GLY A 87 -2.84 -4.51 11.05
C GLY A 87 -3.29 -3.58 9.93
N LEU A 88 -4.12 -4.02 8.97
CA LEU A 88 -4.58 -3.21 7.83
C LEU A 88 -6.11 -3.02 7.74
N THR A 89 -6.90 -3.75 8.52
CA THR A 89 -8.34 -3.94 8.27
C THR A 89 -9.27 -2.84 8.71
N ASN A 90 -8.86 -1.94 9.60
CA ASN A 90 -9.70 -0.83 10.08
C ASN A 90 -9.13 0.56 9.74
N ASN A 91 -8.26 0.63 8.74
CA ASN A 91 -7.43 1.81 8.53
C ASN A 91 -8.02 2.91 7.65
N ALA A 92 -9.29 2.94 7.22
CA ALA A 92 -9.75 4.14 6.50
C ALA A 92 -9.65 5.39 7.39
N ALA A 93 -10.24 5.32 8.60
CA ALA A 93 -10.13 6.39 9.59
C ALA A 93 -8.71 6.55 10.16
N ALA A 94 -7.98 5.44 10.36
CA ALA A 94 -6.60 5.51 10.83
C ALA A 94 -5.64 6.07 9.77
N PHE A 95 -5.88 5.79 8.48
CA PHE A 95 -5.13 6.34 7.35
C PHE A 95 -5.46 7.81 7.15
N ASP A 96 -6.74 8.21 7.26
CA ASP A 96 -7.12 9.62 7.26
C ASP A 96 -6.44 10.36 8.41
N HIS A 97 -6.42 9.76 9.59
CA HIS A 97 -5.70 10.27 10.76
C HIS A 97 -4.19 10.35 10.51
N ASP A 98 -3.55 9.29 10.02
CA ASP A 98 -2.11 9.24 9.74
C ASP A 98 -1.73 10.21 8.61
N THR A 99 -2.60 10.37 7.61
CA THR A 99 -2.43 11.34 6.52
C THR A 99 -2.55 12.76 7.06
N ALA A 100 -3.51 13.02 7.96
CA ALA A 100 -3.63 14.31 8.63
C ALA A 100 -2.42 14.58 9.53
N ALA A 101 -1.97 13.60 10.31
CA ALA A 101 -0.78 13.69 11.15
C ALA A 101 0.46 13.98 10.30
N LEU A 102 0.68 13.24 9.20
CA LEU A 102 1.78 13.47 8.28
C LEU A 102 1.71 14.87 7.65
N ARG A 103 0.53 15.34 7.25
CA ARG A 103 0.35 16.72 6.73
C ARG A 103 0.70 17.75 7.79
N ASN A 104 0.30 17.54 9.04
CA ASN A 104 0.62 18.41 10.16
C ASN A 104 2.12 18.41 10.44
N ASP A 105 2.78 17.26 10.48
CA ASP A 105 4.21 17.11 10.68
C ASP A 105 5.02 17.80 9.58
N LEU A 106 4.64 17.60 8.32
CA LEU A 106 5.30 18.24 7.17
C LEU A 106 5.08 19.75 7.16
N THR A 107 3.90 20.22 7.59
CA THR A 107 3.61 21.65 7.74
C THR A 107 4.40 22.26 8.90
N GLY A 108 4.50 21.55 10.03
CA GLY A 108 5.28 21.93 11.20
C GLY A 108 6.78 21.99 10.88
N ALA A 109 7.31 20.99 10.17
CA ALA A 109 8.70 20.98 9.71
C ALA A 109 8.99 22.15 8.75
N ALA A 110 8.08 22.44 7.81
CA ALA A 110 8.23 23.60 6.92
C ALA A 110 8.19 24.93 7.69
N ALA A 111 7.31 25.08 8.68
CA ALA A 111 7.23 26.26 9.52
C ALA A 111 8.50 26.42 10.38
N HIS A 112 9.01 25.32 10.96
CA HIS A 112 10.24 25.32 11.74
C HIS A 112 11.46 25.72 10.89
N MET A 113 11.57 25.22 9.66
CA MET A 113 12.64 25.64 8.74
C MET A 113 12.57 27.14 8.40
N ARG A 114 11.36 27.69 8.17
CA ARG A 114 11.20 29.14 7.95
C ARG A 114 11.57 29.95 9.19
N SER A 115 11.20 29.48 10.37
CA SER A 115 11.56 30.09 11.64
C SER A 115 13.07 30.09 11.87
N LEU A 116 13.76 28.98 11.62
CA LEU A 116 15.22 28.90 11.71
C LEU A 116 15.90 29.84 10.71
N ALA A 117 15.40 29.91 9.48
CA ALA A 117 15.92 30.84 8.48
C ALA A 117 15.73 32.31 8.89
N ALA A 118 14.58 32.65 9.50
CA ALA A 118 14.30 33.99 10.01
C ALA A 118 15.16 34.35 11.24
N LEU A 119 15.33 33.41 12.18
CA LEU A 119 16.23 33.58 13.33
C LEU A 119 17.67 33.83 12.87
N GLN A 120 18.17 33.03 11.91
CA GLN A 120 19.50 33.24 11.35
C GLN A 120 19.64 34.57 10.63
N ALA A 121 18.59 35.04 9.94
CA ALA A 121 18.60 36.35 9.30
C ALA A 121 18.69 37.48 10.35
N ASN A 122 17.88 37.43 11.42
CA ASN A 122 17.89 38.43 12.48
C ASN A 122 19.18 38.42 13.31
N ASP A 123 19.73 37.23 13.59
CA ASP A 123 21.00 37.10 14.32
C ASP A 123 22.17 37.67 13.50
N ASN A 124 22.14 37.53 12.17
CA ASN A 124 23.12 38.16 11.30
C ASN A 124 22.96 39.69 11.32
N GLU A 125 21.74 40.21 11.17
CA GLU A 125 21.45 41.65 11.19
C GLU A 125 21.88 42.31 12.50
N ARG A 126 21.62 41.67 13.66
CA ARG A 126 22.12 42.16 14.96
C ARG A 126 23.65 42.17 15.05
N ARG A 127 24.29 41.10 14.57
CA ARG A 127 25.76 41.04 14.54
C ARG A 127 26.34 42.13 13.63
N GLU A 128 25.63 42.52 12.58
CA GLU A 128 25.99 43.66 11.72
C GLU A 128 25.85 44.98 12.47
N ASP A 129 24.71 45.24 13.10
CA ASP A 129 24.48 46.47 13.88
C ASP A 129 25.50 46.62 15.01
N ASP A 130 25.80 45.53 15.73
CA ASP A 130 26.81 45.50 16.79
C ASP A 130 28.21 45.80 16.24
N ALA A 131 28.56 45.22 15.08
CA ALA A 131 29.85 45.46 14.43
C ALA A 131 29.99 46.90 13.92
N VAL A 132 28.94 47.47 13.32
CA VAL A 132 28.91 48.86 12.84
C VAL A 132 28.98 49.84 14.00
N THR A 133 28.22 49.59 15.06
CA THR A 133 28.20 50.43 16.28
C THR A 133 29.55 50.42 16.99
N ALA A 134 30.18 49.25 17.10
CA ALA A 134 31.53 49.13 17.66
C ALA A 134 32.57 49.88 16.81
N LEU A 135 32.43 49.86 15.48
CA LEU A 135 33.32 50.59 14.58
C LEU A 135 33.17 52.12 14.74
N LEU A 136 31.92 52.60 14.84
CA LEU A 136 31.60 54.03 15.02
C LEU A 136 32.07 54.56 16.38
N ALA A 137 31.87 53.80 17.46
CA ALA A 137 32.31 54.18 18.80
C ALA A 137 33.86 54.27 18.91
N ALA A 138 34.58 53.41 18.18
CA ALA A 138 36.04 53.48 18.13
C ALA A 138 36.58 54.75 17.43
N THR A 139 35.79 55.38 16.56
CA THR A 139 36.16 56.61 15.86
C THR A 139 36.02 57.89 16.68
N ASP A 140 35.09 57.96 17.65
CA ASP A 140 34.80 59.20 18.40
C ASP A 140 35.73 59.47 19.60
N ASP A 141 36.29 58.43 20.23
CA ASP A 141 37.14 58.58 21.45
C ASP A 141 38.63 58.90 21.17
N SER A 142 39.03 59.02 19.90
CA SER A 142 40.44 59.09 19.48
C SER A 142 41.15 60.46 19.68
N ALA A 143 40.55 61.44 20.36
CA ALA A 143 41.07 62.82 20.37
C ALA A 143 41.95 63.25 21.58
N ALA A 144 42.02 62.53 22.71
CA ALA A 144 42.66 63.08 23.93
C ALA A 144 43.68 62.21 24.69
N ASN A 145 43.80 60.89 24.45
CA ASN A 145 44.72 60.02 25.20
C ASN A 145 45.35 58.90 24.34
N GLY A 146 46.01 59.28 23.24
CA GLY A 146 46.42 58.35 22.17
C GLY A 146 47.35 57.19 22.58
N GLN A 147 48.10 57.27 23.69
CA GLN A 147 48.98 56.17 24.12
C GLN A 147 48.29 55.12 25.01
N THR A 148 47.43 55.53 25.95
CA THR A 148 46.65 54.62 26.80
C THR A 148 45.52 53.95 26.02
N ILE A 149 44.87 54.71 25.12
CA ILE A 149 43.83 54.20 24.22
C ILE A 149 44.41 53.14 23.29
N GLY A 150 45.63 53.32 22.76
CA GLY A 150 46.26 52.33 21.88
C GLY A 150 46.45 50.97 22.54
N ALA A 151 46.87 50.92 23.81
CA ALA A 151 47.03 49.68 24.55
C ALA A 151 45.68 49.00 24.87
N GLN A 152 44.68 49.80 25.24
CA GLN A 152 43.35 49.31 25.62
C GLN A 152 42.54 48.83 24.41
N VAL A 153 42.56 49.59 23.31
CA VAL A 153 42.00 49.19 22.01
C VAL A 153 42.68 47.92 21.50
N GLN A 154 44.00 47.79 21.67
CA GLN A 154 44.69 46.56 21.27
C GLN A 154 44.29 45.36 22.14
N GLN A 155 44.04 45.56 23.44
CA GLN A 155 43.57 44.51 24.34
C GLN A 155 42.11 44.11 24.06
N ASP A 156 41.22 45.08 23.83
CA ASP A 156 39.82 44.85 23.47
C ASP A 156 39.68 44.21 22.09
N TYR A 157 40.49 44.61 21.12
CA TYR A 157 40.55 43.96 19.82
C TYR A 157 40.99 42.49 19.95
N ARG A 158 41.99 42.20 20.78
CA ARG A 158 42.44 40.81 21.05
C ARG A 158 41.35 39.98 21.73
N SER A 159 40.60 40.57 22.68
CA SER A 159 39.52 39.86 23.39
C SER A 159 38.30 39.62 22.49
N GLN A 160 37.89 40.61 21.70
CA GLN A 160 36.84 40.48 20.68
C GLN A 160 37.21 39.45 19.63
N TYR A 161 38.47 39.45 19.16
CA TYR A 161 38.94 38.46 18.21
C TYR A 161 38.93 37.04 18.79
N ALA A 162 39.37 36.87 20.04
CA ALA A 162 39.31 35.57 20.72
C ALA A 162 37.87 35.08 20.91
N ALA A 163 36.95 35.97 21.29
CA ALA A 163 35.54 35.66 21.44
C ALA A 163 34.87 35.32 20.09
N LEU A 164 35.13 36.10 19.04
CA LEU A 164 34.64 35.85 17.69
C LEU A 164 35.12 34.47 17.21
N ARG A 165 36.40 34.16 17.37
CA ARG A 165 36.95 32.87 17.00
C ARG A 165 36.29 31.72 17.79
N GLY A 166 36.10 31.86 19.09
CA GLY A 166 35.45 30.84 19.93
C GLY A 166 33.98 30.60 19.57
N ASN A 167 33.23 31.68 19.34
CA ASN A 167 31.84 31.60 18.88
C ASN A 167 31.74 30.95 17.51
N ALA A 168 32.64 31.32 16.60
CA ALA A 168 32.68 30.78 15.27
C ALA A 168 33.03 29.28 15.30
N GLU A 169 34.02 28.85 16.09
CA GLU A 169 34.35 27.43 16.27
C GLU A 169 33.13 26.63 16.81
N THR A 170 32.39 27.21 17.76
CA THR A 170 31.15 26.63 18.30
C THR A 170 30.04 26.54 17.25
N ASP A 171 29.84 27.58 16.45
CA ASP A 171 28.85 27.60 15.37
C ASP A 171 29.18 26.57 14.28
N MET A 172 30.47 26.39 13.95
CA MET A 172 30.90 25.36 13.00
C MET A 172 30.72 23.95 13.56
N ALA A 173 30.92 23.74 14.87
CA ALA A 173 30.62 22.46 15.52
C ALA A 173 29.12 22.15 15.48
N ARG A 174 28.26 23.11 15.84
CA ARG A 174 26.79 22.97 15.75
C ARG A 174 26.32 22.70 14.32
N TYR A 175 26.88 23.42 13.35
CA TYR A 175 26.58 23.18 11.93
C TYR A 175 26.96 21.76 11.51
N ARG A 176 28.12 21.27 11.95
CA ARG A 176 28.55 19.89 11.68
C ARG A 176 27.59 18.87 12.27
N ASP A 177 27.18 19.04 13.51
CA ASP A 177 26.23 18.13 14.18
C ASP A 177 24.86 18.16 13.50
N ALA A 178 24.38 19.33 13.08
CA ALA A 178 23.14 19.49 12.34
C ALA A 178 23.18 18.77 10.98
N VAL A 179 24.26 18.94 10.20
CA VAL A 179 24.44 18.26 8.90
C VAL A 179 24.49 16.75 9.08
N LEU A 180 25.22 16.24 10.08
CA LEU A 180 25.28 14.80 10.35
C LEU A 180 23.94 14.23 10.81
N THR A 181 23.18 14.99 11.60
CA THR A 181 21.83 14.59 12.04
C THR A 181 20.87 14.52 10.86
N GLN A 182 20.92 15.52 9.97
CA GLN A 182 20.13 15.55 8.74
C GLN A 182 20.50 14.40 7.80
N GLU A 183 21.78 14.07 7.67
CA GLU A 183 22.25 12.92 6.88
C GLU A 183 21.67 11.61 7.43
N ARG A 184 21.74 11.39 8.75
CA ARG A 184 21.21 10.18 9.40
C ARG A 184 19.70 10.05 9.20
N SER A 185 18.94 11.13 9.37
CA SER A 185 17.49 11.12 9.20
C SER A 185 17.09 10.86 7.74
N ALA A 186 17.79 11.49 6.77
CA ALA A 186 17.58 11.26 5.35
C ALA A 186 17.87 9.79 4.96
N LEU A 187 18.95 9.22 5.50
CA LEU A 187 19.31 7.82 5.24
C LEU A 187 18.30 6.83 5.84
N ALA A 188 17.78 7.12 7.04
CA ALA A 188 16.73 6.32 7.67
C ALA A 188 15.41 6.36 6.89
N ALA A 189 14.97 7.55 6.47
CA ALA A 189 13.77 7.72 5.63
C ALA A 189 13.89 6.97 4.28
N PHE A 190 15.08 7.04 3.67
CA PHE A 190 15.37 6.31 2.45
C PHE A 190 15.33 4.79 2.66
N ALA A 191 15.89 4.27 3.76
CA ALA A 191 15.83 2.86 4.11
C ALA A 191 14.38 2.37 4.25
N HIS A 192 13.52 3.14 4.94
CA HIS A 192 12.09 2.83 5.05
C HIS A 192 11.40 2.80 3.68
N THR A 193 11.69 3.77 2.81
CA THR A 193 11.09 3.83 1.47
C THR A 193 11.51 2.64 0.60
N ILE A 194 12.79 2.23 0.67
CA ILE A 194 13.27 1.01 0.00
C ILE A 194 12.55 -0.22 0.53
N LEU A 195 12.47 -0.40 1.86
CA LEU A 195 11.82 -1.56 2.45
C LEU A 195 10.35 -1.67 2.01
N ASN A 196 9.60 -0.57 2.13
CA ASN A 196 8.20 -0.52 1.70
C ASN A 196 8.05 -0.78 0.20
N GLY A 197 8.93 -0.21 -0.63
CA GLY A 197 8.95 -0.45 -2.07
C GLY A 197 9.25 -1.91 -2.42
N THR A 198 10.21 -2.54 -1.74
CA THR A 198 10.53 -3.97 -1.95
C THR A 198 9.40 -4.89 -1.53
N GLN A 199 8.73 -4.59 -0.42
CA GLN A 199 7.59 -5.39 0.04
C GLN A 199 6.42 -5.28 -0.93
N ARG A 200 6.06 -4.07 -1.39
CA ARG A 200 5.01 -3.88 -2.41
C ARG A 200 5.33 -4.61 -3.71
N ALA A 201 6.56 -4.49 -4.21
CA ALA A 201 6.98 -5.18 -5.41
C ALA A 201 6.89 -6.71 -5.27
N TYR A 202 7.27 -7.25 -4.10
CA TYR A 202 7.13 -8.67 -3.79
C TYR A 202 5.65 -9.11 -3.78
N ASN A 203 4.79 -8.39 -3.06
CA ASN A 203 3.37 -8.70 -2.96
C ASN A 203 2.69 -8.66 -4.34
N ALA A 204 2.95 -7.61 -5.13
CA ALA A 204 2.42 -7.48 -6.49
C ALA A 204 2.87 -8.65 -7.39
N ARG A 205 4.14 -9.08 -7.28
CA ARG A 205 4.63 -10.22 -8.05
C ARG A 205 4.03 -11.55 -7.59
N SER A 206 3.80 -11.71 -6.29
CA SER A 206 3.12 -12.88 -5.73
C SER A 206 1.69 -12.98 -6.23
N GLN A 207 0.96 -11.86 -6.26
CA GLN A 207 -0.39 -11.79 -6.79
C GLN A 207 -0.43 -12.13 -8.28
N GLN A 208 0.50 -11.61 -9.08
CA GLN A 208 0.62 -11.97 -10.50
C GLN A 208 0.81 -13.47 -10.72
N PHE A 209 1.54 -14.17 -9.84
CA PHE A 209 1.69 -15.62 -9.95
C PHE A 209 0.41 -16.36 -9.52
N ALA A 210 -0.27 -15.91 -8.47
CA ALA A 210 -1.56 -16.47 -8.06
C ALA A 210 -2.62 -16.33 -9.17
N GLU A 211 -2.68 -15.18 -9.84
CA GLU A 211 -3.58 -14.96 -10.98
C GLU A 211 -3.26 -15.88 -12.17
N LYS A 212 -1.97 -16.10 -12.45
CA LYS A 212 -1.54 -17.03 -13.50
C LYS A 212 -1.84 -18.48 -13.15
N GLU A 213 -1.66 -18.87 -11.89
CA GLU A 213 -1.99 -20.20 -11.38
C GLU A 213 -3.49 -20.47 -11.52
N ALA A 214 -4.33 -19.50 -11.16
CA ALA A 214 -5.78 -19.58 -11.34
C ALA A 214 -6.20 -19.65 -12.82
N ALA A 215 -5.53 -18.89 -13.69
CA ALA A 215 -5.78 -18.97 -15.14
C ALA A 215 -5.37 -20.34 -15.71
N LEU A 216 -4.23 -20.88 -15.28
CA LEU A 216 -3.77 -22.21 -15.69
C LEU A 216 -4.73 -23.29 -15.23
N ASP A 217 -5.22 -23.24 -13.99
CA ASP A 217 -6.20 -24.19 -13.48
C ASP A 217 -7.45 -24.23 -14.38
N MET A 218 -7.99 -23.07 -14.73
CA MET A 218 -9.12 -22.95 -15.64
C MET A 218 -8.82 -23.48 -17.05
N ASP A 219 -7.64 -23.19 -17.59
CA ASP A 219 -7.25 -23.64 -18.93
C ASP A 219 -7.04 -25.17 -18.98
N VAL A 220 -6.42 -25.74 -17.96
CA VAL A 220 -6.24 -27.19 -17.83
C VAL A 220 -7.60 -27.89 -17.73
N VAL A 221 -8.51 -27.40 -16.88
CA VAL A 221 -9.87 -27.93 -16.77
C VAL A 221 -10.62 -27.82 -18.10
N ARG A 222 -10.47 -26.70 -18.82
CA ARG A 222 -11.12 -26.50 -20.15
C ARG A 222 -10.58 -27.46 -21.19
N GLN A 223 -9.27 -27.67 -21.24
CA GLN A 223 -8.64 -28.58 -22.20
C GLN A 223 -9.14 -30.02 -22.00
N GLN A 224 -9.33 -30.45 -20.76
CA GLN A 224 -9.80 -31.81 -20.43
C GLN A 224 -11.32 -31.94 -20.34
N ALA A 225 -12.07 -30.84 -20.41
CA ALA A 225 -13.53 -30.84 -20.21
C ALA A 225 -14.27 -31.74 -21.20
N ALA A 226 -13.87 -31.72 -22.49
CA ALA A 226 -14.51 -32.52 -23.53
C ALA A 226 -14.29 -34.02 -23.31
N GLU A 227 -13.07 -34.42 -22.98
CA GLU A 227 -12.72 -35.80 -22.69
C GLU A 227 -13.44 -36.29 -21.44
N ARG A 228 -13.39 -35.51 -20.34
CA ARG A 228 -14.11 -35.80 -19.10
C ARG A 228 -15.62 -35.94 -19.31
N LEU A 229 -16.23 -35.08 -20.13
CA LEU A 229 -17.64 -35.20 -20.50
C LEU A 229 -17.90 -36.49 -21.28
N SER A 230 -17.05 -36.81 -22.26
CA SER A 230 -17.20 -38.04 -23.06
C SER A 230 -17.11 -39.31 -22.20
N LEU A 231 -16.18 -39.36 -21.23
CA LEU A 231 -16.02 -40.47 -20.30
C LEU A 231 -17.22 -40.58 -19.36
N ARG A 232 -17.74 -39.45 -18.86
CA ARG A 232 -18.97 -39.41 -18.05
C ARG A 232 -20.19 -39.89 -18.84
N LEU A 233 -20.33 -39.50 -20.11
CA LEU A 233 -21.41 -39.98 -20.96
C LEU A 233 -21.29 -41.49 -21.23
N ARG A 234 -20.06 -42.00 -21.43
CA ARG A 234 -19.82 -43.46 -21.52
C ARG A 234 -20.28 -44.18 -20.26
N LEU A 235 -19.93 -43.67 -19.07
CA LEU A 235 -20.36 -44.25 -17.78
C LEU A 235 -21.88 -44.32 -17.60
N GLN A 236 -22.65 -43.46 -18.27
CA GLN A 236 -24.12 -43.50 -18.23
C GLN A 236 -24.72 -44.63 -19.08
N ASN A 237 -23.93 -45.30 -19.92
CA ASN A 237 -24.40 -46.42 -20.72
C ASN A 237 -24.65 -47.66 -19.82
N LEU A 238 -25.91 -48.09 -19.76
CA LEU A 238 -26.38 -49.24 -18.98
C LEU A 238 -25.74 -50.57 -19.41
N ALA A 239 -25.20 -50.66 -20.63
CA ALA A 239 -24.61 -51.88 -21.17
C ALA A 239 -23.14 -52.11 -20.78
N LEU A 240 -22.52 -51.22 -19.99
CA LEU A 240 -21.12 -51.38 -19.58
C LEU A 240 -20.92 -52.57 -18.64
N THR A 241 -19.93 -53.40 -18.96
CA THR A 241 -19.42 -54.43 -18.03
C THR A 241 -18.69 -53.79 -16.85
N ARG A 242 -18.53 -54.55 -15.76
CA ARG A 242 -17.82 -54.08 -14.55
C ARG A 242 -16.36 -53.70 -14.83
N SER A 243 -15.68 -54.42 -15.72
CA SER A 243 -14.30 -54.12 -16.11
C SER A 243 -14.20 -52.84 -16.93
N GLU A 244 -15.08 -52.63 -17.92
CA GLU A 244 -15.07 -51.40 -18.73
C GLU A 244 -15.35 -50.17 -17.87
N ARG A 245 -16.29 -50.30 -16.93
CA ARG A 245 -16.58 -49.23 -15.96
C ARG A 245 -15.37 -48.87 -15.11
N ALA A 246 -14.68 -49.88 -14.57
CA ALA A 246 -13.45 -49.66 -13.80
C ALA A 246 -12.36 -48.97 -14.63
N ASN A 247 -12.22 -49.33 -15.91
CA ASN A 247 -11.28 -48.68 -16.82
C ASN A 247 -11.62 -47.20 -17.02
N ILE A 248 -12.89 -46.86 -17.31
CA ILE A 248 -13.30 -45.46 -17.51
C ILE A 248 -13.13 -44.63 -16.23
N LEU A 249 -13.41 -45.20 -15.06
CA LEU A 249 -13.12 -44.53 -13.78
C LEU A 249 -11.63 -44.33 -13.55
N GLY A 250 -10.81 -45.29 -13.96
CA GLY A 250 -9.35 -45.17 -13.99
C GLY A 250 -8.87 -44.03 -14.89
N GLU A 251 -9.44 -43.90 -16.09
CA GLU A 251 -9.16 -42.80 -17.03
C GLU A 251 -9.58 -41.44 -16.44
N LEU A 252 -10.76 -41.33 -15.84
CA LEU A 252 -11.19 -40.09 -15.15
C LEU A 252 -10.26 -39.73 -13.99
N LYS A 253 -9.81 -40.71 -13.21
CA LYS A 253 -8.84 -40.48 -12.15
C LYS A 253 -7.50 -40.02 -12.73
N ALA A 254 -7.00 -40.66 -13.77
CA ALA A 254 -5.75 -40.28 -14.42
C ALA A 254 -5.80 -38.85 -14.98
N LEU A 255 -6.92 -38.42 -15.54
CA LEU A 255 -7.14 -37.03 -15.94
C LEU A 255 -7.03 -36.10 -14.73
N ASN A 256 -7.79 -36.34 -13.65
CA ASN A 256 -7.72 -35.51 -12.44
C ASN A 256 -6.30 -35.45 -11.84
N ASP A 257 -5.59 -36.59 -11.79
CA ASP A 257 -4.22 -36.65 -11.29
C ASP A 257 -3.28 -35.82 -12.17
N SER A 258 -3.45 -35.89 -13.50
CA SER A 258 -2.66 -35.09 -14.47
C SER A 258 -2.91 -33.58 -14.34
N GLU A 259 -4.15 -33.15 -14.07
CA GLU A 259 -4.46 -31.73 -13.80
C GLU A 259 -3.75 -31.27 -12.53
N GLY A 260 -3.85 -32.07 -11.46
CA GLY A 260 -3.19 -31.80 -10.19
C GLY A 260 -1.66 -31.71 -10.32
N ASP A 261 -1.06 -32.62 -11.08
CA ASP A 261 0.38 -32.60 -11.36
C ASP A 261 0.81 -31.37 -12.15
N ALA A 262 0.03 -30.95 -13.15
CA ALA A 262 0.31 -29.75 -13.94
C ALA A 262 0.30 -28.48 -13.06
N VAL A 263 -0.72 -28.32 -12.22
CA VAL A 263 -0.82 -27.19 -11.28
C VAL A 263 0.31 -27.25 -10.24
N ALA A 264 0.61 -28.43 -9.68
CA ALA A 264 1.71 -28.58 -8.72
C ALA A 264 3.09 -28.30 -9.31
N VAL A 265 3.32 -28.64 -10.59
CA VAL A 265 4.56 -28.26 -11.30
C VAL A 265 4.64 -26.74 -11.43
N GLN A 266 3.57 -26.07 -11.88
CA GLN A 266 3.53 -24.62 -12.01
C GLN A 266 3.77 -23.92 -10.66
N HIS A 267 3.09 -24.38 -9.61
CA HIS A 267 3.23 -23.83 -8.26
C HIS A 267 4.69 -23.88 -7.77
N ARG A 268 5.40 -25.00 -8.00
CA ARG A 268 6.82 -25.13 -7.65
C ARG A 268 7.71 -24.17 -8.44
N GLN A 269 7.42 -23.98 -9.72
CA GLN A 269 8.16 -23.03 -10.57
C GLN A 269 7.95 -21.58 -10.11
N ASP A 270 6.71 -21.20 -9.81
CA ASP A 270 6.37 -19.86 -9.34
C ASP A 270 6.95 -19.58 -7.95
N ALA A 271 6.94 -20.55 -7.04
CA ALA A 271 7.61 -20.45 -5.75
C ALA A 271 9.13 -20.23 -5.90
N ALA A 272 9.78 -20.95 -6.80
CA ALA A 272 11.21 -20.76 -7.11
C ALA A 272 11.47 -19.37 -7.73
N ALA A 273 10.61 -18.92 -8.64
CA ALA A 273 10.70 -17.60 -9.25
C ALA A 273 10.50 -16.47 -8.22
N LEU A 274 9.58 -16.62 -7.27
CA LEU A 274 9.39 -15.70 -6.14
C LEU A 274 10.61 -15.62 -5.23
N ALA A 275 11.21 -16.76 -4.91
CA ALA A 275 12.43 -16.80 -4.10
C ALA A 275 13.58 -16.05 -4.80
N GLN A 276 13.79 -16.28 -6.10
CA GLN A 276 14.77 -15.55 -6.90
C GLN A 276 14.45 -14.04 -6.99
N PHE A 277 13.18 -13.68 -7.17
CA PHE A 277 12.74 -12.29 -7.22
C PHE A 277 13.01 -11.56 -5.90
N ARG A 278 12.72 -12.20 -4.75
CA ARG A 278 13.05 -11.67 -3.42
C ARG A 278 14.55 -11.40 -3.26
N ASN A 279 15.40 -12.30 -3.73
CA ASN A 279 16.86 -12.11 -3.69
C ASN A 279 17.32 -10.95 -4.58
N ARG A 280 16.72 -10.79 -5.77
CA ARG A 280 16.97 -9.64 -6.65
C ARG A 280 16.56 -8.32 -5.99
N LEU A 281 15.38 -8.26 -5.36
CA LEU A 281 14.92 -7.08 -4.63
C LEU A 281 15.87 -6.71 -3.48
N ARG A 282 16.30 -7.68 -2.67
CA ARG A 282 17.28 -7.47 -1.57
C ARG A 282 18.61 -6.93 -2.08
N THR A 283 19.12 -7.48 -3.18
CA THR A 283 20.38 -7.05 -3.79
C THR A 283 20.28 -5.61 -4.33
N ARG A 284 19.19 -5.30 -5.02
CA ARG A 284 18.90 -3.94 -5.50
C ARG A 284 18.77 -2.94 -4.35
N ALA A 285 18.05 -3.31 -3.30
CA ALA A 285 17.88 -2.51 -2.09
C ALA A 285 19.22 -2.18 -1.42
N ARG A 286 20.08 -3.19 -1.21
CA ARG A 286 21.43 -3.00 -0.64
C ARG A 286 22.30 -2.08 -1.49
N THR A 287 22.26 -2.26 -2.81
CA THR A 287 23.04 -1.45 -3.75
C THR A 287 22.57 0.00 -3.74
N ALA A 288 21.25 0.23 -3.80
CA ALA A 288 20.66 1.56 -3.72
C ALA A 288 21.01 2.25 -2.39
N TYR A 289 20.86 1.55 -1.26
CA TYR A 289 21.25 2.05 0.07
C TYR A 289 22.72 2.49 0.13
N LYS A 290 23.64 1.64 -0.37
CA LYS A 290 25.07 1.95 -0.40
C LYS A 290 25.38 3.17 -1.26
N ASN A 291 24.75 3.29 -2.43
CA ASN A 291 24.97 4.41 -3.34
C ASN A 291 24.46 5.73 -2.74
N THR A 292 23.23 5.74 -2.21
CA THR A 292 22.64 6.93 -1.58
C THR A 292 23.41 7.33 -0.33
N SER A 293 23.86 6.37 0.49
CA SER A 293 24.71 6.67 1.65
C SER A 293 26.01 7.37 1.24
N LYS A 294 26.70 6.88 0.19
CA LYS A 294 27.91 7.54 -0.34
C LYS A 294 27.63 8.94 -0.88
N GLU A 295 26.52 9.10 -1.61
CA GLU A 295 26.12 10.39 -2.16
C GLU A 295 25.82 11.41 -1.07
N LEU A 296 25.06 11.02 -0.04
CA LEU A 296 24.78 11.87 1.11
C LEU A 296 26.06 12.24 1.87
N GLN A 297 26.96 11.28 2.11
CA GLN A 297 28.26 11.54 2.74
C GLN A 297 29.11 12.54 1.93
N ALA A 298 29.19 12.36 0.60
CA ALA A 298 29.92 13.26 -0.27
C ALA A 298 29.32 14.68 -0.25
N ARG A 299 27.99 14.79 -0.25
CA ARG A 299 27.28 16.07 -0.17
C ARG A 299 27.48 16.75 1.19
N SER A 300 27.38 16.00 2.30
CA SER A 300 27.68 16.50 3.65
C SER A 300 29.12 17.01 3.74
N ALA A 301 30.09 16.26 3.25
CA ALA A 301 31.49 16.65 3.22
C ALA A 301 31.73 17.92 2.38
N ALA A 302 31.09 18.03 1.21
CA ALA A 302 31.16 19.22 0.37
C ALA A 302 30.57 20.46 1.05
N ASN A 303 29.42 20.33 1.71
CA ASN A 303 28.78 21.41 2.47
C ASN A 303 29.64 21.87 3.65
N LEU A 304 30.20 20.93 4.41
CA LEU A 304 31.12 21.21 5.51
C LEU A 304 32.39 21.92 5.01
N ALA A 305 32.97 21.47 3.90
CA ALA A 305 34.15 22.10 3.32
C ALA A 305 33.85 23.52 2.79
N ALA A 306 32.69 23.73 2.16
CA ALA A 306 32.24 25.04 1.73
C ALA A 306 32.06 25.99 2.91
N ARG A 307 31.36 25.54 3.97
CA ARG A 307 31.18 26.34 5.18
C ARG A 307 32.49 26.64 5.88
N ALA A 308 33.42 25.69 5.95
CA ALA A 308 34.76 25.89 6.51
C ALA A 308 35.63 26.87 5.70
N ARG A 309 35.38 27.06 4.40
CA ARG A 309 36.04 28.10 3.59
C ARG A 309 35.47 29.47 3.91
N VAL A 310 34.15 29.62 3.91
CA VAL A 310 33.47 30.87 4.31
C VAL A 310 33.92 31.28 5.71
N PHE A 311 33.96 30.31 6.63
CA PHE A 311 34.48 30.48 7.98
C PHE A 311 35.91 31.04 8.02
N ARG A 312 36.83 30.43 7.27
CA ARG A 312 38.23 30.86 7.22
C ARG A 312 38.36 32.28 6.65
N VAL A 313 37.56 32.63 5.65
CA VAL A 313 37.54 33.99 5.09
C VAL A 313 37.01 34.99 6.12
N GLN A 314 35.93 34.67 6.84
CA GLN A 314 35.37 35.52 7.89
C GLN A 314 36.36 35.75 9.04
N VAL A 315 36.99 34.68 9.54
CA VAL A 315 38.01 34.79 10.60
C VAL A 315 39.23 35.54 10.10
N ALA A 316 39.69 35.29 8.87
CA ALA A 316 40.83 35.98 8.29
C ALA A 316 40.59 37.49 8.14
N ALA A 317 39.41 37.87 7.63
CA ALA A 317 38.97 39.26 7.51
C ALA A 317 38.91 39.97 8.86
N ALA A 318 38.49 39.26 9.91
CA ALA A 318 38.48 39.78 11.28
C ALA A 318 39.87 39.82 11.94
N SER A 319 40.86 39.06 11.43
CA SER A 319 42.19 38.87 12.04
C SER A 319 43.31 39.74 11.48
N GLY A 320 43.06 40.44 10.37
CA GLY A 320 44.09 41.25 9.73
C GLY A 320 44.62 42.30 10.72
N PRO A 321 45.96 42.48 10.85
CA PRO A 321 46.48 43.54 11.68
C PRO A 321 45.83 44.85 11.23
N PRO A 322 45.44 45.76 12.13
CA PRO A 322 45.03 47.10 11.73
C PRO A 322 46.23 47.72 11.02
N GLN A 323 46.28 47.59 9.69
CA GLN A 323 47.40 48.07 8.88
C GLN A 323 47.29 49.58 8.88
N ASN A 324 47.91 50.26 9.85
CA ASN A 324 48.04 51.71 9.93
C ASN A 324 46.93 52.44 9.15
N ILE A 325 45.67 52.16 9.48
CA ILE A 325 44.52 52.92 8.98
C ILE A 325 44.43 54.17 9.88
N VAL A 326 45.58 54.80 10.11
CA VAL A 326 45.63 56.11 10.72
C VAL A 326 45.51 57.07 9.55
N GLY A 327 44.27 57.25 9.09
CA GLY A 327 43.85 58.52 8.49
C GLY A 327 43.52 58.59 7.00
N SER A 328 43.38 57.50 6.23
CA SER A 328 42.84 57.60 4.86
C SER A 328 41.37 57.16 4.80
N PRO A 329 40.41 58.10 4.71
CA PRO A 329 38.99 57.81 4.52
C PRO A 329 38.71 56.86 3.34
N ALA A 330 39.58 56.87 2.33
CA ALA A 330 39.45 56.04 1.12
C ALA A 330 39.70 54.55 1.39
N ALA A 331 40.56 54.19 2.35
CA ALA A 331 40.80 52.79 2.70
C ALA A 331 39.61 52.20 3.48
N MET A 332 39.07 52.96 4.44
CA MET A 332 37.87 52.56 5.19
C MET A 332 36.64 52.43 4.27
N SER A 333 36.44 53.36 3.33
CA SER A 333 35.31 53.27 2.39
C SER A 333 35.41 52.07 1.46
N SER A 334 36.62 51.70 1.01
CA SER A 334 36.83 50.51 0.17
C SER A 334 36.55 49.20 0.92
N MET A 335 36.92 49.13 2.21
CA MET A 335 36.64 47.98 3.05
C MET A 335 35.14 47.87 3.36
N HIS A 336 34.47 49.01 3.62
CA HIS A 336 33.03 49.07 3.79
C HIS A 336 32.29 48.57 2.54
N ALA A 337 32.72 49.03 1.35
CA ALA A 337 32.13 48.61 0.09
C ALA A 337 32.33 47.11 -0.18
N GLN A 338 33.53 46.56 0.09
CA GLN A 338 33.78 45.12 -0.05
C GLN A 338 33.00 44.28 0.95
N VAL A 339 32.91 44.72 2.20
CA VAL A 339 32.12 44.04 3.23
C VAL A 339 30.64 44.06 2.85
N GLU A 340 30.09 45.21 2.45
CA GLU A 340 28.70 45.31 1.98
C GLU A 340 28.43 44.45 0.73
N GLU A 341 29.36 44.40 -0.22
CA GLU A 341 29.21 43.59 -1.43
C GLU A 341 29.23 42.10 -1.12
N PHE A 342 30.18 41.65 -0.28
CA PHE A 342 30.21 40.28 0.22
C PHE A 342 28.91 39.96 0.98
N HIS A 343 28.42 40.90 1.78
CA HIS A 343 27.21 40.74 2.56
C HIS A 343 25.95 40.63 1.68
N ARG A 344 25.82 41.47 0.66
CA ARG A 344 24.75 41.38 -0.34
C ARG A 344 24.81 40.07 -1.12
N ALA A 345 26.01 39.59 -1.46
CA ALA A 345 26.19 38.32 -2.16
C ALA A 345 25.80 37.12 -1.26
N ASP A 346 26.29 37.08 -0.01
CA ASP A 346 26.03 35.96 0.91
C ASP A 346 24.55 35.92 1.35
N SER A 347 23.96 37.07 1.69
CA SER A 347 22.53 37.17 2.00
C SER A 347 21.65 36.81 0.80
N GLY A 348 22.05 37.18 -0.43
CA GLY A 348 21.39 36.78 -1.66
C GLY A 348 21.45 35.27 -1.93
N HIS A 349 22.62 34.64 -1.76
CA HIS A 349 22.81 33.20 -1.89
C HIS A 349 22.04 32.42 -0.81
N PHE A 350 22.01 32.93 0.42
CA PHE A 350 21.24 32.32 1.50
C PHE A 350 19.74 32.40 1.25
N ARG A 351 19.19 33.57 0.91
CA ARG A 351 17.75 33.73 0.60
C ARG A 351 17.34 32.88 -0.59
N SER A 352 18.11 32.89 -1.67
CA SER A 352 17.82 32.06 -2.85
C SER A 352 17.92 30.56 -2.55
N GLY A 353 18.91 30.14 -1.78
CA GLY A 353 19.04 28.75 -1.30
C GLY A 353 17.90 28.31 -0.40
N ALA A 354 17.47 29.16 0.54
CA ALA A 354 16.33 28.90 1.42
C ALA A 354 15.01 28.78 0.63
N LEU A 355 14.78 29.65 -0.36
CA LEU A 355 13.62 29.57 -1.25
C LEU A 355 13.64 28.30 -2.10
N ALA A 356 14.78 27.97 -2.70
CA ALA A 356 14.94 26.74 -3.47
C ALA A 356 14.70 25.49 -2.62
N MET A 357 15.22 25.47 -1.39
CA MET A 357 15.02 24.37 -0.44
C MET A 357 13.56 24.26 0.01
N SER A 358 12.90 25.38 0.31
CA SER A 358 11.47 25.40 0.65
C SER A 358 10.61 24.92 -0.52
N SER A 359 10.94 25.30 -1.76
CA SER A 359 10.25 24.84 -2.96
C SER A 359 10.44 23.34 -3.18
N ALA A 360 11.68 22.84 -3.09
CA ALA A 360 12.00 21.42 -3.21
C ALA A 360 11.29 20.57 -2.13
N PHE A 361 11.21 21.08 -0.89
CA PHE A 361 10.46 20.42 0.17
C PHE A 361 8.95 20.39 -0.12
N GLY A 362 8.40 21.48 -0.63
CA GLY A 362 7.00 21.54 -1.08
C GLY A 362 6.69 20.50 -2.16
N SER A 363 7.52 20.43 -3.20
CA SER A 363 7.35 19.43 -4.27
C SER A 363 7.49 17.99 -3.77
N ALA A 364 8.44 17.72 -2.87
CA ALA A 364 8.61 16.39 -2.28
C ALA A 364 7.41 15.99 -1.41
N ARG A 365 6.85 16.93 -0.64
CA ARG A 365 5.61 16.73 0.12
C ARG A 365 4.44 16.38 -0.80
N ASP A 366 4.26 17.14 -1.87
CA ASP A 366 3.13 16.96 -2.78
C ASP A 366 3.24 15.64 -3.55
N ASP A 367 4.45 15.22 -3.96
CA ASP A 367 4.70 13.88 -4.56
C ASP A 367 4.42 12.75 -3.56
N LEU A 368 4.85 12.88 -2.29
CA LEU A 368 4.56 11.89 -1.25
C LEU A 368 3.06 11.75 -1.02
N LEU A 369 2.33 12.87 -0.90
CA LEU A 369 0.87 12.86 -0.75
C LEU A 369 0.19 12.19 -1.94
N ALA A 370 0.59 12.53 -3.17
CA ALA A 370 0.03 11.92 -4.38
C ALA A 370 0.27 10.41 -4.43
N ARG A 371 1.46 9.93 -4.03
CA ARG A 371 1.77 8.49 -3.95
C ARG A 371 0.96 7.78 -2.87
N PHE A 372 0.75 8.41 -1.72
CA PHE A 372 -0.08 7.86 -0.65
C PHE A 372 -1.55 7.74 -1.08
N THR A 373 -2.11 8.78 -1.70
CA THR A 373 -3.47 8.75 -2.25
C THR A 373 -3.62 7.65 -3.30
N ARG A 374 -2.68 7.55 -4.25
CA ARG A 374 -2.71 6.47 -5.26
C ARG A 374 -2.68 5.09 -4.63
N LEU A 375 -1.80 4.86 -3.65
CA LEU A 375 -1.71 3.57 -2.96
C LEU A 375 -3.02 3.22 -2.23
N HIS A 376 -3.66 4.22 -1.63
CA HIS A 376 -4.96 4.05 -0.98
C HIS A 376 -6.07 3.71 -1.96
N ASP A 377 -6.13 4.39 -3.11
CA ASP A 377 -7.14 4.12 -4.14
C ASP A 377 -6.95 2.72 -4.75
N GLU A 378 -5.70 2.28 -4.93
CA GLU A 378 -5.36 0.91 -5.35
C GLU A 378 -5.82 -0.12 -4.31
N ASP A 379 -5.56 0.09 -3.01
CA ASP A 379 -6.04 -0.80 -1.93
C ASP A 379 -7.57 -0.87 -1.88
N ALA A 380 -8.24 0.28 -2.00
CA ALA A 380 -9.69 0.36 -2.03
C ALA A 380 -10.29 -0.35 -3.26
N ALA A 381 -9.64 -0.26 -4.42
CA ALA A 381 -10.03 -1.01 -5.62
C ALA A 381 -9.89 -2.52 -5.40
N VAL A 382 -8.74 -2.99 -4.90
CA VAL A 382 -8.49 -4.41 -4.61
C VAL A 382 -9.50 -4.98 -3.63
N ARG A 383 -9.86 -4.24 -2.56
CA ARG A 383 -10.90 -4.69 -1.61
C ARG A 383 -12.28 -4.80 -2.25
N ARG A 384 -12.66 -3.83 -3.10
CA ARG A 384 -13.95 -3.90 -3.84
C ARG A 384 -13.98 -5.10 -4.78
N ASP A 385 -12.87 -5.37 -5.47
CA ASP A 385 -12.76 -6.52 -6.37
C ASP A 385 -12.86 -7.83 -5.59
N ALA A 386 -12.15 -7.97 -4.46
CA ALA A 386 -12.24 -9.14 -3.58
C ALA A 386 -13.67 -9.36 -3.06
N HIS A 387 -14.36 -8.30 -2.60
CA HIS A 387 -15.75 -8.38 -2.18
C HIS A 387 -16.69 -8.83 -3.32
N SER A 388 -16.47 -8.31 -4.53
CA SER A 388 -17.26 -8.69 -5.70
C SER A 388 -17.08 -10.18 -6.07
N GLN A 389 -15.85 -10.69 -5.97
CA GLN A 389 -15.52 -12.10 -6.19
C GLN A 389 -16.13 -12.99 -5.11
N ILE A 390 -16.02 -12.62 -3.83
CA ILE A 390 -16.67 -13.36 -2.73
C ILE A 390 -18.19 -13.40 -2.94
N ALA A 391 -18.80 -12.30 -3.37
CA ALA A 391 -20.23 -12.26 -3.65
C ALA A 391 -20.61 -13.18 -4.84
N ALA A 392 -19.80 -13.22 -5.89
CA ALA A 392 -19.99 -14.14 -7.01
C ALA A 392 -19.87 -15.60 -6.57
N LEU A 393 -18.79 -15.98 -5.89
CA LEU A 393 -18.57 -17.34 -5.40
C LEU A 393 -19.68 -17.80 -4.44
N LYS A 394 -20.21 -16.91 -3.60
CA LYS A 394 -21.36 -17.22 -2.74
C LYS A 394 -22.62 -17.54 -3.54
N ARG A 395 -22.92 -16.77 -4.59
CA ARG A 395 -24.06 -17.04 -5.46
C ARG A 395 -23.90 -18.38 -6.18
N ASP A 396 -22.72 -18.65 -6.72
CA ASP A 396 -22.42 -19.90 -7.42
C ASP A 396 -22.53 -21.11 -6.48
N ARG A 397 -22.00 -20.98 -5.26
CA ARG A 397 -22.14 -21.97 -4.20
C ARG A 397 -23.60 -22.23 -3.82
N GLU A 398 -24.40 -21.18 -3.65
CA GLU A 398 -25.82 -21.30 -3.32
C GLU A 398 -26.62 -21.96 -4.44
N ALA A 399 -26.32 -21.61 -5.71
CA ALA A 399 -26.92 -22.23 -6.88
C ALA A 399 -26.59 -23.73 -6.93
N LEU A 400 -25.31 -24.11 -6.82
CA LEU A 400 -24.88 -25.52 -6.81
C LEU A 400 -25.52 -26.30 -5.65
N ARG A 401 -25.60 -25.70 -4.46
CA ARG A 401 -26.27 -26.32 -3.31
C ARG A 401 -27.75 -26.58 -3.59
N GLY A 402 -28.43 -25.63 -4.23
CA GLY A 402 -29.82 -25.77 -4.67
C GLY A 402 -30.01 -26.91 -5.67
N GLU A 403 -29.12 -27.01 -6.66
CA GLU A 403 -29.12 -28.08 -7.66
C GLU A 403 -28.92 -29.46 -7.04
N ILE A 404 -27.96 -29.60 -6.10
CA ILE A 404 -27.71 -30.85 -5.36
C ILE A 404 -28.94 -31.24 -4.53
N ALA A 405 -29.53 -30.29 -3.80
CA ALA A 405 -30.75 -30.54 -3.02
C ALA A 405 -31.92 -30.98 -3.91
N ALA A 406 -32.09 -30.35 -5.07
CA ALA A 406 -33.11 -30.73 -6.04
C ALA A 406 -32.87 -32.13 -6.61
N ALA A 407 -31.61 -32.51 -6.90
CA ALA A 407 -31.24 -33.85 -7.33
C ALA A 407 -31.57 -34.91 -6.26
N ILE A 408 -31.13 -34.69 -5.02
CA ILE A 408 -31.46 -35.55 -3.87
C ILE A 408 -32.97 -35.78 -3.77
N MET A 409 -33.78 -34.72 -3.87
CA MET A 409 -35.24 -34.83 -3.76
C MET A 409 -35.86 -35.56 -4.95
N ARG A 410 -35.31 -35.43 -6.17
CA ARG A 410 -35.76 -36.21 -7.33
C ARG A 410 -35.50 -37.70 -7.14
N ASP A 411 -34.32 -38.06 -6.64
CA ASP A 411 -33.93 -39.46 -6.41
C ASP A 411 -34.71 -40.07 -5.25
N ALA A 412 -34.89 -39.31 -4.16
CA ALA A 412 -35.76 -39.73 -3.06
C ALA A 412 -37.21 -40.00 -3.51
N ARG A 413 -37.77 -39.16 -4.39
CA ARG A 413 -39.10 -39.40 -5.00
C ARG A 413 -39.12 -40.61 -5.94
N ARG A 414 -37.99 -40.97 -6.55
CA ARG A 414 -37.88 -42.19 -7.36
C ARG A 414 -37.86 -43.43 -6.46
N ALA A 415 -37.05 -43.44 -5.41
CA ALA A 415 -37.00 -44.50 -4.41
C ALA A 415 -38.35 -44.68 -3.70
N ALA A 416 -39.00 -43.58 -3.30
CA ALA A 416 -40.33 -43.60 -2.69
C ALA A 416 -41.38 -44.29 -3.57
N ARG A 417 -41.39 -43.99 -4.88
CA ARG A 417 -42.28 -44.63 -5.85
C ARG A 417 -42.02 -46.13 -5.96
N ALA A 418 -40.77 -46.57 -5.90
CA ALA A 418 -40.42 -47.99 -5.88
C ALA A 418 -40.95 -48.72 -4.62
N HIS A 419 -41.17 -48.00 -3.52
CA HIS A 419 -41.76 -48.51 -2.28
C HIS A 419 -43.27 -48.24 -2.12
N GLY A 420 -43.94 -47.73 -3.16
CA GLY A 420 -45.38 -47.43 -3.11
C GLY A 420 -45.75 -46.26 -2.18
N LEU A 421 -44.82 -45.34 -1.94
CA LEU A 421 -45.04 -44.13 -1.13
C LEU A 421 -45.41 -42.95 -2.04
N SER A 422 -46.38 -42.14 -1.62
CA SER A 422 -46.95 -41.06 -2.46
C SER A 422 -46.31 -39.69 -2.24
N ALA A 423 -45.60 -39.49 -1.13
CA ALA A 423 -44.99 -38.22 -0.79
C ALA A 423 -43.62 -38.39 -0.13
N VAL A 424 -42.71 -37.44 -0.38
CA VAL A 424 -41.37 -37.37 0.24
C VAL A 424 -41.19 -36.00 0.86
N TYR A 425 -40.79 -35.97 2.12
CA TYR A 425 -40.52 -34.76 2.88
C TYR A 425 -39.06 -34.72 3.37
N PRO A 426 -38.44 -33.54 3.44
CA PRO A 426 -37.23 -33.35 4.24
C PRO A 426 -37.47 -33.82 5.69
N SER A 427 -36.49 -34.50 6.29
CA SER A 427 -36.60 -35.15 7.61
C SER A 427 -37.13 -34.23 8.71
N ASN A 428 -36.73 -32.96 8.70
CA ASN A 428 -37.18 -31.93 9.65
C ASN A 428 -38.65 -31.48 9.48
N THR A 429 -39.30 -31.84 8.38
CA THR A 429 -40.71 -31.49 8.07
C THR A 429 -41.61 -32.70 7.90
N ALA A 430 -41.05 -33.91 8.01
CA ALA A 430 -41.77 -35.14 7.72
C ALA A 430 -42.83 -35.45 8.79
N PRO A 431 -44.01 -35.97 8.39
CA PRO A 431 -44.99 -36.52 9.34
C PRO A 431 -44.37 -37.61 10.22
N ARG A 432 -44.76 -37.69 11.49
CA ARG A 432 -44.40 -38.82 12.36
C ARG A 432 -44.82 -40.15 11.71
N GLY A 433 -43.93 -41.14 11.75
CA GLY A 433 -44.13 -42.45 11.13
C GLY A 433 -43.79 -42.53 9.64
N SER A 434 -43.17 -41.49 9.06
CA SER A 434 -42.65 -41.53 7.69
C SER A 434 -41.48 -42.51 7.56
N LEU A 435 -41.39 -43.23 6.44
CA LEU A 435 -40.29 -44.16 6.16
C LEU A 435 -39.02 -43.38 5.77
N ASP A 436 -37.91 -43.61 6.45
CA ASP A 436 -36.63 -42.97 6.11
C ASP A 436 -36.00 -43.61 4.87
N LEU A 437 -35.83 -42.82 3.81
CA LEU A 437 -35.21 -43.23 2.54
C LEU A 437 -33.74 -42.83 2.42
N THR A 438 -33.14 -42.24 3.46
CA THR A 438 -31.78 -41.69 3.42
C THR A 438 -30.75 -42.72 2.98
N SER A 439 -30.81 -43.94 3.52
CA SER A 439 -29.86 -45.01 3.15
C SER A 439 -30.05 -45.50 1.70
N ALA A 440 -31.30 -45.60 1.24
CA ALA A 440 -31.62 -46.01 -0.12
C ALA A 440 -31.09 -45.01 -1.15
N VAL A 441 -31.33 -43.72 -0.95
CA VAL A 441 -30.83 -42.67 -1.85
C VAL A 441 -29.30 -42.59 -1.82
N ARG A 442 -28.68 -42.79 -0.64
CA ARG A 442 -27.22 -42.85 -0.53
C ARG A 442 -26.62 -44.01 -1.32
N ALA A 443 -27.28 -45.17 -1.32
CA ALA A 443 -26.84 -46.33 -2.09
C ALA A 443 -26.87 -46.04 -3.60
N ASP A 444 -27.88 -45.32 -4.09
CA ASP A 444 -27.95 -44.87 -5.49
C ASP A 444 -26.79 -43.94 -5.87
N PHE A 445 -26.38 -43.03 -4.97
CA PHE A 445 -25.18 -42.19 -5.22
C PHE A 445 -23.91 -43.02 -5.35
N ALA A 446 -23.74 -44.04 -4.50
CA ALA A 446 -22.59 -44.93 -4.55
C ALA A 446 -22.59 -45.82 -5.81
N ALA A 447 -23.77 -46.15 -6.35
CA ALA A 447 -23.90 -46.86 -7.62
C ALA A 447 -23.53 -45.98 -8.83
N PHE A 448 -23.55 -44.65 -8.67
CA PHE A 448 -23.15 -43.70 -9.71
C PHE A 448 -21.64 -43.46 -9.75
N THR A 449 -20.94 -43.68 -8.63
CA THR A 449 -19.48 -43.45 -8.51
C THR A 449 -18.64 -44.72 -8.65
N ARG A 450 -19.25 -45.91 -8.54
CA ARG A 450 -18.65 -47.20 -8.91
C ARG A 450 -18.96 -47.56 -10.35
#